data_AF-K6DU42-F1
#
_entry.id   AF-K6DU42-F1
#
_cell.length_a   1.000
_cell.length_b   1.000
_cell.length_c   1.000
_cell.angle_alpha   90.00
_cell.angle_beta   90.00
_cell.angle_gamma   90.00
#
_symmetry.space_group_name_H-M   'P 1'
#
loop_
_entity.id
_entity.type
_entity.pdbx_description
1 polymer ?
#
loop_
_entity_poly.entity_id
_entity_poly.type
_entity_poly.pdbx_seq_one_letter_code
_entity_poly.pdbx_strand_id
1 'polypeptide(L)'
;MTEREQANIENTDVELQKQIQHLQKTIQIYEQLAEAVRTAAVIDRSIYTGERDNDWLSIDRDDYVKIMAIISQLDIWKPWNHTIQPRITK
;
A
#
# COMPACT_ATOMS: atom_id res chain seq x y z
N MET A 1 9.66 35.82 -19.65
CA MET A 1 8.66 34.81 -19.22
C MET A 1 7.29 35.38 -19.48
N THR A 2 6.46 34.62 -20.16
CA THR A 2 5.05 34.98 -20.41
C THR A 2 4.18 34.50 -19.25
N GLU A 3 3.06 35.16 -18.97
CA GLU A 3 2.10 34.77 -17.92
C GLU A 3 1.63 33.31 -18.07
N ARG A 4 1.59 32.80 -19.31
CA ARG A 4 1.28 31.39 -19.62
C ARG A 4 2.35 30.40 -19.15
N GLU A 5 3.61 30.79 -19.20
CA GLU A 5 4.71 29.95 -18.70
C GLU A 5 4.69 29.89 -17.16
N GLN A 6 4.39 31.00 -16.49
CA GLN A 6 4.26 31.04 -15.03
C GLN A 6 3.07 30.21 -14.54
N ALA A 7 1.89 30.33 -15.18
CA ALA A 7 0.73 29.53 -14.84
C ALA A 7 0.94 28.02 -15.07
N ASN A 8 1.72 27.62 -16.08
CA ASN A 8 2.05 26.21 -16.30
C ASN A 8 2.99 25.65 -15.22
N ILE A 9 3.96 26.46 -14.76
CA ILE A 9 4.88 26.07 -13.68
C ILE A 9 4.10 25.89 -12.37
N GLU A 10 3.22 26.84 -12.02
CA GLU A 10 2.38 26.75 -10.82
C GLU A 10 1.46 25.53 -10.84
N ASN A 11 0.81 25.24 -11.97
CA ASN A 11 -0.01 24.03 -12.09
C ASN A 11 0.79 22.74 -11.96
N THR A 12 2.02 22.72 -12.51
CA THR A 12 2.90 21.55 -12.41
C THR A 12 3.36 21.34 -10.97
N ASP A 13 3.71 22.41 -10.25
CA ASP A 13 4.14 22.33 -8.86
C ASP A 13 3.00 21.82 -7.95
N VAL A 14 1.77 22.28 -8.15
CA VAL A 14 0.59 21.78 -7.43
C VAL A 14 0.35 20.29 -7.67
N GLU A 15 0.50 19.82 -8.92
CA GLU A 15 0.32 18.41 -9.26
C GLU A 15 1.42 17.53 -8.65
N LEU A 16 2.68 17.97 -8.72
CA LEU A 16 3.80 17.27 -8.09
C LEU A 16 3.65 17.21 -6.57
N GLN A 17 3.20 18.29 -5.93
CA GLN A 17 2.94 18.29 -4.49
C GLN A 17 1.85 17.27 -4.11
N LYS A 18 0.78 17.14 -4.89
CA LYS A 18 -0.24 16.10 -4.67
C LYS A 18 0.34 14.70 -4.80
N GLN A 19 1.19 14.46 -5.80
CA GLN A 19 1.84 13.16 -5.98
C GLN A 19 2.78 12.84 -4.83
N ILE A 20 3.58 13.81 -4.37
CA ILE A 20 4.46 13.65 -3.21
C ILE A 20 3.64 13.31 -1.95
N GLN A 21 2.57 14.05 -1.69
CA GLN A 21 1.69 13.80 -0.54
C GLN A 21 1.06 12.40 -0.60
N HIS A 22 0.63 11.97 -1.79
CA HIS A 22 0.10 10.63 -2.00
C HIS A 22 1.16 9.55 -1.73
N LEU A 23 2.38 9.71 -2.26
CA LEU A 23 3.48 8.78 -2.03
C LEU A 23 3.89 8.72 -0.56
N GLN A 24 3.96 9.86 0.13
CA GLN A 24 4.25 9.94 1.56
C GLN A 24 3.21 9.17 2.38
N LYS A 25 1.92 9.34 2.07
CA LYS A 25 0.84 8.59 2.71
C LYS A 25 0.98 7.09 2.47
N THR A 26 1.30 6.69 1.25
CA THR A 26 1.50 5.28 0.88
C THR A 26 2.67 4.68 1.65
N ILE A 27 3.81 5.39 1.75
CA ILE A 27 4.97 4.96 2.54
C ILE A 27 4.57 4.75 4.01
N GLN A 28 3.84 5.71 4.59
CA GLN A 28 3.40 5.60 5.99
C GLN A 28 2.52 4.37 6.24
N ILE A 29 1.65 4.00 5.29
CA ILE A 29 0.83 2.78 5.39
C ILE A 29 1.73 1.53 5.31
N TYR A 30 2.74 1.52 4.44
CA TYR A 30 3.70 0.42 4.37
C TYR A 30 4.56 0.29 5.63
N GLU A 31 4.96 1.39 6.26
CA GLU A 31 5.67 1.38 7.54
C GLU A 31 4.82 0.76 8.64
N GLN A 32 3.53 1.14 8.73
CA GLN A 32 2.58 0.53 9.67
C GLN A 32 2.40 -0.96 9.39
N LEU A 33 2.30 -1.35 8.11
CA LEU A 33 2.16 -2.74 7.72
C LEU A 33 3.38 -3.57 8.11
N ALA A 34 4.58 -3.05 7.82
CA ALA A 34 5.84 -3.71 8.18
C ALA A 34 5.94 -3.91 9.69
N GLU A 35 5.56 -2.90 10.49
CA GLU A 35 5.55 -3.00 11.94
C GLU A 35 4.53 -4.00 12.47
N ALA A 36 3.32 -4.02 11.91
CA ALA A 36 2.28 -4.98 12.27
C ALA A 36 2.70 -6.43 11.95
N VAL A 37 3.32 -6.66 10.79
CA VAL A 37 3.87 -7.99 10.44
C VAL A 37 5.03 -8.36 11.36
N ARG A 38 5.95 -7.43 11.64
CA ARG A 38 7.13 -7.67 12.48
C ARG A 38 6.76 -8.06 13.92
N THR A 39 5.66 -7.52 14.43
CA THR A 39 5.20 -7.73 15.81
C THR A 39 4.15 -8.82 15.95
N ALA A 40 3.64 -9.37 14.84
CA ALA A 40 2.63 -10.40 14.86
C ALA A 40 3.14 -11.69 15.51
N ALA A 41 2.27 -12.31 16.32
CA ALA A 41 2.51 -13.64 16.83
C ALA A 41 2.31 -14.66 15.69
N VAL A 42 3.41 -15.30 15.30
CA VAL A 42 3.45 -16.27 14.21
C VAL A 42 3.85 -17.64 14.75
N ILE A 43 3.11 -18.66 14.35
CA ILE A 43 3.39 -20.07 14.65
C ILE A 43 3.81 -20.74 13.35
N ASP A 44 5.08 -21.10 13.31
CA ASP A 44 5.76 -21.82 12.22
C ASP A 44 5.48 -23.32 12.31
N ARG A 45 4.19 -23.69 12.28
CA ARG A 45 3.71 -25.07 12.30
C ARG A 45 2.43 -25.20 11.50
N SER A 46 2.28 -26.35 10.84
CA SER A 46 1.04 -26.75 10.19
C SER A 46 -0.08 -26.90 11.22
N ILE A 47 -1.27 -26.39 10.87
CA ILE A 47 -2.50 -26.61 11.65
C ILE A 47 -3.00 -28.06 11.56
N TYR A 48 -2.51 -28.84 10.59
CA TYR A 48 -2.97 -30.20 10.33
C TYR A 48 -2.09 -31.25 10.99
N THR A 49 -0.76 -31.06 10.95
CA THR A 49 0.20 -32.07 11.44
C THR A 49 0.94 -31.64 12.71
N GLY A 50 0.93 -30.34 13.07
CA GLY A 50 1.68 -29.80 14.20
C GLY A 50 3.21 -29.80 14.02
N GLU A 51 3.67 -30.23 12.85
CA GLU A 51 5.07 -30.18 12.43
C GLU A 51 5.41 -28.83 11.81
N ARG A 52 6.70 -28.52 11.74
CA ARG A 52 7.19 -27.39 10.95
C ARG A 52 6.84 -27.62 9.49
N ASP A 53 6.23 -26.63 8.88
CA ASP A 53 5.73 -26.70 7.52
C ASP A 53 6.07 -25.38 6.84
N ASN A 54 6.76 -25.47 5.71
CA ASN A 54 7.17 -24.29 4.95
C ASN A 54 6.04 -23.77 4.05
N ASP A 55 4.96 -24.55 3.89
CA ASP A 55 3.84 -24.21 3.02
C ASP A 55 2.78 -23.38 3.76
N TRP A 56 2.73 -23.46 5.10
CA TRP A 56 1.68 -22.84 5.92
C TRP A 56 2.26 -22.01 7.06
N LEU A 57 1.84 -20.74 7.11
CA LEU A 57 2.13 -19.83 8.21
C LEU A 57 0.86 -19.60 9.03
N SER A 58 0.89 -19.99 10.31
CA SER A 58 -0.21 -19.69 11.22
C SER A 58 0.06 -18.34 11.89
N ILE A 59 -0.91 -17.44 11.90
CA ILE A 59 -0.82 -16.11 12.52
C ILE A 59 -1.94 -15.99 13.54
N ASP A 60 -1.66 -15.34 14.68
CA ASP A 60 -2.70 -14.99 15.64
C ASP A 60 -3.83 -14.21 14.97
N ARG A 61 -5.06 -14.50 15.38
CA ARG A 61 -6.27 -13.94 14.75
C ARG A 61 -6.32 -12.42 14.88
N ASP A 62 -5.97 -11.88 16.03
CA ASP A 62 -6.06 -10.43 16.28
C ASP A 62 -4.98 -9.69 15.50
N ASP A 63 -3.79 -10.28 15.38
CA ASP A 63 -2.71 -9.72 14.57
C ASP A 63 -3.03 -9.79 13.07
N TYR A 64 -3.64 -10.88 12.60
CA TYR A 64 -4.17 -10.97 11.24
C TYR A 64 -5.21 -9.87 10.95
N VAL A 65 -6.14 -9.63 11.88
CA VAL A 65 -7.15 -8.56 11.73
C VAL A 65 -6.48 -7.18 11.65
N LYS A 66 -5.46 -6.91 12.48
CA LYS A 66 -4.70 -5.65 12.42
C LYS A 66 -3.99 -5.47 11.08
N ILE A 67 -3.30 -6.52 10.60
CA ILE A 67 -2.61 -6.51 9.31
C ILE A 67 -3.60 -6.23 8.17
N MET A 68 -4.74 -6.92 8.17
CA MET A 68 -5.77 -6.73 7.14
C MET A 68 -6.40 -5.33 7.17
N ALA A 69 -6.61 -4.77 8.35
CA ALA A 69 -7.10 -3.40 8.49
C ALA A 69 -6.14 -2.39 7.86
N ILE A 70 -4.82 -2.57 8.00
CA ILE A 70 -3.81 -1.71 7.37
C ILE A 70 -3.79 -1.92 5.85
N ILE A 71 -3.78 -3.17 5.39
CA ILE A 71 -3.79 -3.50 3.96
C ILE A 71 -5.01 -2.89 3.24
N SER A 72 -6.18 -2.85 3.90
CA SER A 72 -7.39 -2.26 3.33
C SER A 72 -7.29 -0.75 2.99
N GLN A 73 -6.28 -0.08 3.54
CA GLN A 73 -5.98 1.33 3.28
C GLN A 73 -5.09 1.53 2.05
N LEU A 74 -4.41 0.48 1.56
CA LEU A 74 -3.62 0.51 0.34
C LEU A 74 -4.55 0.53 -0.88
N ASP A 75 -4.33 1.49 -1.77
CA ASP A 75 -5.13 1.63 -3.00
C ASP A 75 -4.94 0.45 -3.98
N ILE A 76 -3.85 -0.32 -3.85
CA ILE A 76 -3.64 -1.59 -4.59
C ILE A 76 -4.82 -2.56 -4.45
N TRP A 77 -5.50 -2.55 -3.30
CA TRP A 77 -6.67 -3.41 -3.05
C TRP A 77 -7.99 -2.84 -3.58
N LYS A 78 -7.96 -1.61 -4.09
CA LYS A 78 -9.11 -0.93 -4.71
C LYS A 78 -8.72 -0.48 -6.11
N PRO A 79 -8.44 -1.43 -7.05
CA PRO A 79 -8.04 -1.09 -8.42
C PRO A 79 -9.09 -0.23 -9.14
N TRP A 80 -10.34 -0.25 -8.70
CA TRP A 80 -11.43 0.59 -9.19
C TRP A 80 -11.33 2.08 -8.79
N ASN A 81 -10.43 2.45 -7.87
CA ASN A 81 -10.17 3.83 -7.49
C ASN A 81 -9.12 4.51 -8.38
N HIS A 82 -8.44 3.76 -9.24
CA HIS A 82 -7.48 4.32 -10.19
C HIS A 82 -8.12 4.53 -11.55
N THR A 83 -7.91 5.71 -12.14
CA THR A 83 -8.23 5.95 -13.55
C THR A 83 -7.38 5.00 -14.38
N ILE A 84 -8.02 4.00 -15.01
CA ILE A 84 -7.36 3.14 -16.00
C ILE A 84 -6.84 4.07 -17.08
N GLN A 85 -5.52 4.26 -17.16
CA GLN A 85 -4.98 5.06 -18.25
C GLN A 85 -5.34 4.35 -19.56
N PRO A 86 -5.92 5.08 -20.54
CA PRO A 86 -6.24 4.48 -21.82
C PRO A 86 -4.95 3.89 -22.41
N ARG A 87 -5.02 2.63 -22.85
CA ARG A 87 -3.90 2.04 -23.60
C ARG A 87 -3.61 2.96 -24.78
N ILE A 88 -2.35 3.33 -24.95
CA ILE A 88 -1.89 4.01 -26.15
C ILE A 88 -2.09 3.03 -27.32
N THR A 89 -3.24 3.09 -27.97
CA THR A 89 -3.47 2.45 -29.26
C THR A 89 -2.69 3.23 -30.30
N LYS A 90 -1.67 2.59 -30.86
CA LYS A 90 -1.00 3.04 -32.09
C LYS A 90 -1.90 2.79 -33.30
#